data_AF-A0A3D2IEL7-F1
#
_entry.id   AF-A0A3D2IEL7-F1
#
_cell.length_a   1.000
_cell.length_b   1.000
_cell.length_c   1.000
_cell.angle_alpha   90.00
_cell.angle_beta   90.00
_cell.angle_gamma   90.00
#
_symmetry.space_group_name_H-M   'P 1'
#
loop_
_entity.id
_entity.type
_entity.pdbx_description
1 polymer ?
#
loop_
_entity_poly.entity_id
_entity_poly.type
_entity_poly.pdbx_seq_one_letter_code
_entity_poly.pdbx_strand_id
1 'polypeptide(L)' 'MLELIRGKVYSRPQLIHISTDEVYGDADDGDNHFDENHKLTPSNPYAGSKAAAEMMIMSYGRTFGIDYKITRSTNNYV' A
#
# COMPACT_ATOMS: atom_id res chain seq x y z
N MET A 1 -5.84 -10.33 9.13
CA MET A 1 -6.92 -9.59 8.42
C MET A 1 -7.17 -10.13 7.02
N LEU A 2 -6.15 -10.22 6.15
CA LEU A 2 -6.30 -10.75 4.78
C LEU A 2 -6.91 -12.17 4.73
N GLU A 3 -6.46 -13.06 5.62
CA GLU A 3 -7.03 -14.40 5.78
C GLU A 3 -8.54 -14.39 6.13
N LEU A 4 -8.97 -13.42 6.95
CA LEU A 4 -10.37 -13.29 7.34
C LEU A 4 -11.23 -12.83 6.15
N ILE A 5 -10.70 -11.94 5.31
CA ILE A 5 -11.36 -11.48 4.09
C ILE A 5 -11.44 -12.64 3.08
N ARG A 6 -10.35 -13.42 2.93
CA ARG A 6 -10.31 -14.62 2.09
C ARG A 6 -11.43 -15.60 2.47
N GLY A 7 -11.62 -15.85 3.77
CA GLY A 7 -12.62 -16.79 4.28
C GLY A 7 -14.08 -16.39 4.06
N LYS A 8 -14.38 -15.14 3.66
CA LYS A 8 -15.75 -14.70 3.36
C LYS A 8 -16.11 -15.00 1.90
N VAL A 9 -17.25 -15.70 1.72
CA VAL A 9 -17.76 -16.16 0.41
C VAL A 9 -18.89 -15.27 -0.14
N TYR A 10 -19.83 -14.83 0.71
CA TYR A 10 -21.05 -14.16 0.25
C TYR A 10 -21.07 -12.62 0.39
N SER A 11 -20.20 -12.06 1.24
CA SER A 11 -20.12 -10.61 1.47
C SER A 11 -18.69 -10.25 1.86
N ARG A 12 -17.79 -10.34 0.89
CA ARG A 12 -16.38 -10.00 1.09
C ARG A 12 -16.25 -8.47 1.05
N PRO A 13 -15.79 -7.81 2.13
CA PRO A 13 -15.61 -6.37 2.13
C PRO A 13 -14.42 -5.97 1.24
N GLN A 14 -14.49 -4.79 0.63
CA GLN A 14 -13.34 -4.16 -0.03
C GLN A 14 -12.31 -3.76 1.02
N LEU A 15 -11.05 -4.14 0.82
CA LEU A 15 -9.95 -3.73 1.70
C LEU A 15 -9.43 -2.36 1.26
N ILE A 16 -9.42 -1.37 2.16
CA ILE A 16 -8.74 -0.10 1.93
C ILE A 16 -7.51 -0.07 2.83
N HIS A 17 -6.33 -0.03 2.22
CA HIS A 17 -5.05 0.07 2.92
C HIS A 17 -4.52 1.48 2.84
N ILE A 18 -4.35 2.10 4.01
CA ILE A 18 -3.77 3.44 4.13
C ILE A 18 -2.25 3.29 4.30
N SER A 19 -1.53 3.72 3.29
CA SER A 19 -0.08 3.77 3.20
C SER A 19 0.42 5.21 3.22
N THR A 20 1.69 5.41 2.93
CA THR A 20 2.41 6.69 2.97
C THR A 20 3.22 6.87 1.70
N ASP A 21 3.47 8.10 1.29
CA ASP A 21 4.46 8.46 0.26
C ASP A 21 5.90 8.05 0.62
N GLU A 22 6.25 7.94 1.90
CA GLU A 22 7.58 7.49 2.34
C GLU A 22 7.97 6.09 1.82
N VAL A 23 7.01 5.30 1.32
CA VAL A 23 7.29 4.02 0.65
C VAL A 23 8.08 4.19 -0.64
N TYR A 24 8.05 5.37 -1.25
CA TYR A 24 8.86 5.70 -2.42
C TYR A 24 10.28 6.13 -2.07
N GLY A 25 10.55 6.47 -0.80
CA GLY A 25 11.85 6.96 -0.37
C GLY A 25 11.96 8.48 -0.46
N ASP A 26 13.20 8.95 -0.56
CA ASP A 26 13.49 10.38 -0.65
C ASP A 26 13.27 10.87 -2.09
N ALA A 27 12.68 12.06 -2.24
CA ALA A 27 12.59 12.71 -3.55
C ALA A 27 13.97 13.27 -3.93
N ASP A 28 14.41 13.04 -5.17
CA ASP A 28 15.62 13.66 -5.69
C ASP A 28 15.39 15.18 -5.87
N ASP A 29 16.41 16.00 -5.61
CA ASP A 29 16.37 17.48 -5.58
C ASP A 29 15.81 18.17 -6.86
N GLY A 30 15.49 17.42 -7.92
CA GLY A 30 14.95 17.92 -9.18
C GLY A 30 13.53 17.49 -9.54
N ASP A 31 12.96 16.47 -8.87
CA ASP A 31 11.63 15.93 -9.20
C ASP A 31 10.87 15.53 -7.92
N ASN A 32 10.11 16.48 -7.37
CA ASN A 32 9.43 16.35 -6.07
C ASN A 32 8.10 15.56 -6.14
N HIS A 33 7.84 14.84 -7.22
CA HIS A 33 6.52 14.29 -7.52
C HIS A 33 6.60 12.78 -7.74
N PHE A 34 6.07 12.03 -6.79
CA PHE A 34 5.85 10.60 -6.95
C PHE A 34 4.48 10.34 -7.60
N ASP A 35 4.44 9.35 -8.49
CA ASP A 35 3.21 8.74 -9.00
C ASP A 35 3.09 7.28 -8.54
N GLU A 36 1.94 6.65 -8.75
CA GLU A 36 1.68 5.28 -8.29
C GLU A 36 2.55 4.21 -8.95
N ASN A 37 3.21 4.53 -10.06
CA ASN A 37 4.11 3.64 -10.79
C ASN A 37 5.57 3.72 -10.29
N HIS A 38 5.89 4.69 -9.42
CA HIS A 38 7.22 4.79 -8.83
C HIS A 38 7.56 3.54 -8.01
N LYS A 39 8.85 3.18 -8.05
CA LYS A 39 9.35 2.01 -7.33
C LYS A 39 9.24 2.24 -5.83
N LEU A 40 8.91 1.18 -5.09
CA LEU A 40 8.95 1.20 -3.64
C LEU A 40 10.41 1.09 -3.18
N THR A 41 10.93 2.18 -2.59
CA THR A 41 12.28 2.33 -2.05
C THR A 41 12.19 2.96 -0.67
N PRO A 42 11.61 2.26 0.33
CA PRO A 42 11.23 2.86 1.61
C PRO A 42 12.43 3.46 2.35
N SER A 43 12.25 4.69 2.86
CA SER A 43 13.32 5.47 3.52
C SER A 43 13.61 5.04 4.96
N ASN A 44 12.69 4.33 5.62
CA ASN A 44 12.83 3.93 7.02
C ASN A 44 12.07 2.61 7.35
N PRO A 45 12.26 2.00 8.54
CA PRO A 45 11.58 0.75 8.91
C PRO A 45 10.05 0.84 8.94
N TYR A 46 9.48 2.00 9.26
CA TYR A 46 8.04 2.21 9.23
C TYR A 46 7.51 2.17 7.78
N ALA A 47 8.13 2.93 6.87
CA ALA A 47 7.83 2.88 5.44
C ALA A 47 8.05 1.47 4.86
N GLY A 48 9.10 0.77 5.32
CA GLY A 48 9.36 -0.62 4.95
C GLY A 48 8.22 -1.57 5.34
N SER A 49 7.65 -1.38 6.54
CA SER A 49 6.49 -2.16 6.98
C SER A 49 5.24 -1.91 6.12
N LYS A 50 5.04 -0.67 5.67
CA LYS A 50 3.93 -0.28 4.78
C LYS A 50 4.11 -0.87 3.38
N ALA A 51 5.29 -0.73 2.79
CA ALA A 51 5.63 -1.33 1.51
C ALA A 51 5.46 -2.86 1.51
N ALA A 52 5.90 -3.53 2.59
CA ALA A 52 5.70 -4.97 2.76
C ALA A 52 4.21 -5.34 2.84
N ALA A 53 3.40 -4.56 3.55
CA ALA A 53 1.96 -4.76 3.62
C ALA A 53 1.28 -4.60 2.24
N GLU A 54 1.68 -3.60 1.45
CA GLU A 54 1.19 -3.41 0.08
C GLU A 54 1.47 -4.62 -0.80
N MET A 55 2.72 -5.11 -0.79
CA MET A 55 3.11 -6.30 -1.56
C MET A 55 2.31 -7.53 -1.16
N MET A 56 2.03 -7.70 0.14
CA MET A 56 1.19 -8.80 0.62
C MET A 56 -0.26 -8.66 0.15
N ILE A 57 -0.85 -7.46 0.23
CA ILE A 57 -2.21 -7.18 -0.25
C ILE A 57 -2.32 -7.47 -1.75
N MET A 58 -1.37 -6.97 -2.54
CA MET A 58 -1.34 -7.19 -3.99
C MET A 58 -1.23 -8.67 -4.34
N SER A 59 -0.37 -9.42 -3.62
CA SER A 59 -0.25 -10.87 -3.78
C SER A 59 -1.57 -11.60 -3.47
N TYR A 60 -2.27 -11.19 -2.40
CA TYR A 60 -3.56 -11.74 -2.02
C TYR A 60 -4.67 -11.41 -3.02
N GLY A 61 -4.70 -10.18 -3.55
CA GLY A 61 -5.62 -9.78 -4.60
C GLY A 61 -5.41 -10.58 -5.88
N ARG A 62 -4.15 -10.73 -6.32
CA ARG A 62 -3.78 -11.53 -7.49
C ARG A 62 -4.14 -13.01 -7.33
N THR A 63 -3.92 -13.57 -6.15
CA THR A 63 -4.06 -15.02 -5.91
C THR A 63 -5.50 -15.42 -5.59
N PHE A 64 -6.25 -14.60 -4.84
CA PHE A 64 -7.56 -14.96 -4.29
C PHE A 64 -8.70 -14.05 -4.75
N GLY A 65 -8.45 -13.13 -5.67
CA GLY A 65 -9.46 -12.18 -6.17
C GLY A 65 -10.03 -11.31 -5.05
N ILE A 66 -9.22 -10.95 -4.05
CA ILE A 66 -9.64 -10.01 -3.01
C ILE A 66 -9.64 -8.62 -3.62
N ASP A 67 -10.76 -7.90 -3.50
CA ASP A 67 -10.87 -6.52 -3.92
C ASP A 67 -10.18 -5.59 -2.91
N TYR A 68 -9.32 -4.70 -3.41
CA TYR A 68 -8.52 -3.80 -2.58
C TYR A 68 -8.24 -2.46 -3.25
N LYS A 69 -8.00 -1.45 -2.41
CA LYS A 69 -7.44 -0.15 -2.76
C LYS A 69 -6.29 0.17 -1.82
N ILE A 70 -5.20 0.68 -2.38
CA ILE A 70 -4.06 1.21 -1.62
C ILE A 70 -4.05 2.72 -1.87
N THR A 71 -3.98 3.51 -0.81
CA THR A 71 -3.81 4.96 -0.88
C THR A 71 -2.50 5.32 -0.22
N ARG A 72 -1.63 6.04 -0.93
CA ARG A 72 -0.35 6.53 -0.39
C ARG A 72 -0.49 8.04 -0.18
N SER A 73 -0.77 8.45 1.06
CA SER A 73 -0.93 9.87 1.39
C SER A 73 0.41 10.48 1.80
N THR A 74 0.57 11.76 1.51
CA THR A 74 1.65 12.57 2.09
C THR A 74 1.35 12.90 3.56
N ASN A 75 2.30 13.56 4.22
CA ASN A 75 2.11 14.03 5.59
C ASN A 75 0.80 14.82 5.75
N ASN A 76 -0.04 14.37 6.67
CA ASN A 76 -1.30 15.00 7.00
C ASN A 76 -1.08 15.99 8.16
N TYR A 77 -1.35 17.26 7.92
CA TYR A 77 -1.29 18.33 8.92
C TYR A 77 -2.68 18.92 9.12
N VAL A 78 -3.00 19.29 10.36
CA VAL A 78 -4.27 19.94 10.76
C VAL A 78 -4.03 21.44 10.95
#